data_AF-A0A3D4EBZ8-F1
#
_entry.id   AF-A0A3D4EBZ8-F1
#
_cell.length_a   1.000
_cell.length_b   1.000
_cell.length_c   1.000
_cell.angle_alpha   90.00
_cell.angle_beta   90.00
_cell.angle_gamma   90.00
#
_symmetry.space_group_name_H-M   'P 1'
#
loop_
_entity.id
_entity.type
_entity.pdbx_description
1 polymer ?
#
loop_
_entity_poly.entity_id
_entity_poly.type
_entity_poly.pdbx_seq_one_letter_code
_entity_poly.pdbx_strand_id
1 'polypeptide(L)'
;LFDGTTAVGSFSPDQQNSMLYGICILHTVFNLSTTLILVWFIPQLVKAVNKIIPTPKGEEEVYRLKFIQGGPLSTAELSLDEAKQEIIHFAEICCREVGFIRSAVSAKTQSDLESVNEKLVKYESITDKIEYEIASYLTEVSKGDISAVSALRIKSMYRVIGELESIGDSGEAIGRMMKRALDHGKTFDDEMIKRLDRMLDLLDVAFKAMTDNLSSPALFLKDISNAEDAEYNINEYRNSLREEHIVNIEKEGYNYQTGVFYIDIVQELEKMGDFIINISQSLLEKND
;
A
#
# COMPACT_ATOMS: atom_id res chain seq x y z
N LEU A 1 7.92 72.22 29.31
CA LEU A 1 6.57 72.49 28.75
C LEU A 1 6.73 72.98 27.32
N PHE A 2 6.81 72.05 26.38
CA PHE A 2 6.22 72.14 25.03
C PHE A 2 6.51 70.79 24.35
N ASP A 3 5.43 70.05 24.12
CA ASP A 3 5.39 68.66 23.68
C ASP A 3 5.96 68.48 22.28
N GLY A 4 6.96 67.60 22.17
CA GLY A 4 7.39 67.00 20.90
C GLY A 4 6.54 65.78 20.59
N THR A 5 5.28 66.00 20.22
CA THR A 5 4.41 64.94 19.71
C THR A 5 4.81 64.63 18.27
N THR A 6 5.79 63.75 18.08
CA THR A 6 5.94 63.06 16.79
C THR A 6 4.76 62.12 16.63
N ALA A 7 3.73 62.60 15.92
CA ALA A 7 2.66 61.77 15.41
C ALA A 7 3.25 60.77 14.40
N VAL A 8 3.67 59.61 14.88
CA VAL A 8 3.76 58.41 14.03
C VAL A 8 2.31 58.08 13.70
N GLY A 9 1.88 58.48 12.50
CA GLY A 9 0.51 58.26 12.04
C GLY A 9 0.20 56.77 12.10
N SER A 10 -0.62 56.36 13.08
CA SER A 10 -1.24 55.05 13.08
C SER A 10 -2.16 54.99 11.88
N PHE A 11 -1.83 54.12 10.91
CA PHE A 11 -2.68 53.85 9.75
C PHE A 11 -4.11 53.59 10.24
N SER A 12 -5.09 54.20 9.58
CA SER A 12 -6.50 53.92 9.92
C SER A 12 -6.80 52.43 9.70
N PRO A 13 -7.76 51.83 10.42
CA PRO A 13 -8.16 50.44 10.21
C PRO A 13 -8.46 50.14 8.73
N ASP A 14 -9.04 51.09 8.00
CA ASP A 14 -9.31 50.98 6.56
C ASP A 14 -8.04 50.95 5.70
N GLN A 15 -7.01 51.72 6.07
CA GLN A 15 -5.70 51.69 5.39
C GLN A 15 -4.94 50.39 5.66
N GLN A 16 -5.00 49.88 6.89
CA GLN A 16 -4.41 48.59 7.24
C GLN A 16 -5.10 47.44 6.50
N ASN A 17 -6.44 47.44 6.46
CA ASN A 17 -7.22 46.45 5.72
C ASN A 17 -6.93 46.52 4.22
N SER A 18 -6.89 47.72 3.63
CA SER A 18 -6.58 47.90 2.20
C SER A 18 -5.18 47.38 1.84
N MET A 19 -4.20 47.59 2.71
CA MET A 19 -2.84 47.07 2.53
C MET A 19 -2.81 45.54 2.65
N LEU A 20 -3.53 44.96 3.61
CA LEU A 20 -3.65 43.51 3.76
C LEU A 20 -4.28 42.86 2.52
N TYR A 21 -5.39 43.43 2.03
CA TYR A 21 -6.05 42.95 0.81
C TYR A 21 -5.14 43.07 -0.41
N GLY A 22 -4.40 44.18 -0.55
CA GLY A 22 -3.45 44.37 -1.66
C GLY A 22 -2.36 43.30 -1.66
N ILE A 23 -1.81 42.98 -0.49
CA ILE A 23 -0.79 41.92 -0.32
C ILE A 23 -1.40 40.55 -0.68
N CYS A 24 -2.58 40.20 -0.14
CA CYS A 24 -3.24 38.93 -0.44
C CYS A 24 -3.58 38.76 -1.93
N ILE A 25 -4.09 39.81 -2.59
CA ILE A 25 -4.40 39.80 -4.02
C ILE A 25 -3.13 39.63 -4.84
N LEU A 26 -2.05 40.37 -4.50
CA LEU A 26 -0.77 40.25 -5.18
C LEU A 26 -0.24 38.82 -5.11
N HIS A 27 -0.20 38.21 -3.92
CA HIS A 27 0.25 36.82 -3.76
C HIS A 27 -0.61 35.83 -4.53
N THR A 28 -1.93 36.01 -4.50
CA THR A 28 -2.87 35.12 -5.21
C THR A 28 -2.69 35.23 -6.73
N VAL A 29 -2.65 36.44 -7.28
CA VAL A 29 -2.47 36.69 -8.72
C VAL A 29 -1.09 36.24 -9.18
N PHE A 30 -0.05 36.49 -8.39
CA PHE A 30 1.31 36.05 -8.70
C PHE A 30 1.39 34.52 -8.76
N ASN A 31 0.90 33.82 -7.74
CA ASN A 31 0.91 32.36 -7.69
C ASN A 31 0.06 31.75 -8.82
N LEU A 32 -1.14 32.29 -9.07
CA LEU A 32 -2.01 31.81 -10.14
C LEU A 32 -1.37 32.01 -11.53
N SER A 33 -0.83 33.19 -11.79
CA SER A 33 -0.17 33.49 -13.08
C SER A 33 1.06 32.63 -13.28
N THR A 34 1.86 32.45 -12.23
CA THR A 34 3.07 31.61 -12.28
C THR A 34 2.71 30.15 -12.56
N THR A 35 1.71 29.59 -11.87
CA THR A 35 1.24 28.23 -12.11
C THR A 35 0.72 28.05 -13.54
N LEU A 36 -0.08 28.99 -14.05
CA LEU A 36 -0.59 28.93 -15.43
C LEU A 36 0.53 28.94 -16.47
N ILE A 37 1.60 29.70 -16.23
CA ILE A 37 2.78 29.71 -17.10
C ILE A 37 3.57 28.40 -16.97
N LEU A 38 3.88 27.97 -15.74
CA LEU A 38 4.73 26.80 -15.47
C LEU A 38 4.12 25.48 -15.91
N VAL A 39 2.79 25.34 -15.94
CA VAL A 39 2.11 24.11 -16.42
C VAL A 39 2.55 23.73 -17.84
N TRP A 40 2.78 24.72 -18.72
CA TRP A 40 3.27 24.47 -20.08
C TRP A 40 4.73 24.03 -20.15
N PHE A 41 5.50 24.22 -19.08
CA PHE A 41 6.91 23.82 -18.96
C PHE A 41 7.12 22.47 -18.27
N ILE A 42 6.08 21.89 -17.67
CA ILE A 42 6.12 20.56 -17.03
C ILE A 42 6.68 19.48 -17.98
N PRO A 43 6.17 19.28 -19.21
CA PRO A 43 6.66 18.18 -20.05
C PRO A 43 8.12 18.37 -20.50
N GLN A 44 8.62 19.61 -20.58
CA GLN A 44 10.02 19.92 -20.90
C GLN A 44 10.92 19.62 -19.70
N LEU A 45 10.48 19.99 -18.49
CA LEU A 45 11.19 19.66 -17.25
C LEU A 45 11.29 18.14 -17.06
N VAL A 46 10.20 17.39 -17.27
CA VAL A 46 10.20 15.91 -17.20
C VAL A 46 11.24 15.32 -18.16
N LYS A 47 11.28 15.80 -19.40
CA LYS A 47 12.29 15.34 -20.39
C LYS A 47 13.72 15.70 -20.00
N ALA A 48 13.93 16.88 -19.42
CA ALA A 48 15.25 17.30 -18.97
C ALA A 48 15.74 16.46 -17.80
N VAL A 49 14.88 16.20 -16.81
CA VAL A 49 15.20 15.37 -15.64
C VAL A 49 15.52 13.93 -16.05
N ASN A 50 14.68 13.29 -16.88
CA ASN A 50 14.92 11.93 -17.37
C ASN A 50 16.21 11.80 -18.21
N LYS A 51 16.72 12.91 -18.76
CA LYS A 51 18.00 12.94 -19.48
C LYS A 51 19.20 13.10 -18.54
N ILE A 52 19.04 13.82 -17.44
CA ILE A 52 20.12 14.11 -16.47
C ILE A 52 20.28 12.94 -15.49
N ILE A 53 19.16 12.33 -15.07
CA ILE A 53 19.12 11.20 -14.16
C ILE A 53 18.61 9.99 -14.96
N PRO A 54 19.51 9.19 -15.57
CA PRO A 54 19.08 8.02 -16.31
C PRO A 54 18.46 7.01 -15.34
N THR A 55 17.18 6.71 -15.54
CA THR A 55 16.47 5.71 -14.74
C THR A 55 17.05 4.32 -15.00
N PRO A 56 17.43 3.55 -13.97
CA PRO A 56 17.87 2.17 -14.16
C PRO A 56 16.73 1.36 -14.80
N LYS A 57 17.05 0.59 -15.85
CA LYS A 57 16.06 -0.22 -16.57
C LYS A 57 15.98 -1.62 -15.97
N GLY A 58 14.77 -2.09 -15.65
CA GLY A 58 14.50 -3.49 -15.32
C GLY A 58 13.82 -3.70 -13.97
N GLU A 59 13.89 -4.93 -13.44
CA GLU A 59 13.28 -5.30 -12.15
C GLU A 59 13.74 -4.41 -10.98
N GLU A 60 14.97 -3.91 -11.00
CA GLU A 60 15.47 -2.99 -9.96
C GLU A 60 14.72 -1.65 -9.88
N GLU A 61 14.00 -1.24 -10.93
CA GLU A 61 13.20 0.00 -10.94
C GLU A 61 11.86 -0.19 -10.20
N VAL A 62 11.35 -1.42 -10.17
CA VAL A 62 10.06 -1.75 -9.55
C VAL A 62 10.14 -1.75 -8.02
N TYR A 63 11.31 -2.08 -7.47
CA TYR A 63 11.50 -2.44 -6.06
C TYR A 63 12.26 -1.39 -5.23
N ARG A 64 12.35 -0.15 -5.72
CA ARG A 64 12.94 0.97 -4.99
C ARG A 64 11.85 1.99 -4.67
N LEU A 65 12.09 2.79 -3.63
CA LEU A 65 11.27 3.97 -3.38
C LEU A 65 11.22 4.85 -4.62
N LYS A 66 10.01 5.21 -5.02
CA LYS A 66 9.77 6.00 -6.23
C LYS A 66 9.58 7.48 -5.92
N PHE A 67 8.92 7.76 -4.80
CA PHE A 67 8.50 9.08 -4.37
C PHE A 67 9.38 9.61 -3.24
N ILE A 68 9.85 8.74 -2.35
CA ILE A 68 10.81 9.11 -1.29
C ILE A 68 12.24 9.07 -1.88
N GLN A 69 12.73 10.21 -2.36
CA GLN A 69 14.06 10.34 -2.99
C GLN A 69 15.13 10.98 -2.09
N GLY A 70 14.77 11.39 -0.87
CA GLY A 70 15.64 12.11 0.07
C GLY A 70 15.06 12.21 1.48
N GLY A 71 15.59 13.12 2.29
CA GLY A 71 15.06 13.39 3.64
C GLY A 71 13.72 14.14 3.62
N PRO A 72 13.09 14.35 4.80
CA PRO A 72 11.81 15.06 4.91
C PRO A 72 11.82 16.43 4.24
N LEU A 73 10.70 16.80 3.63
CA LEU A 73 10.47 18.12 3.07
C LEU A 73 10.32 19.19 4.16
N SER A 74 10.26 20.45 3.71
CA SER A 74 10.16 21.64 4.57
C SER A 74 8.90 21.67 5.44
N THR A 75 7.86 20.94 5.06
CA THR A 75 6.61 20.83 5.84
C THR A 75 6.23 19.36 6.00
N ALA A 76 5.78 19.00 7.21
CA ALA A 76 5.37 17.63 7.52
C ALA A 76 4.25 17.15 6.59
N GLU A 77 3.28 18.01 6.24
CA GLU A 77 2.16 17.62 5.37
C GLU A 77 2.61 17.19 3.97
N LEU A 78 3.57 17.91 3.36
CA LEU A 78 4.09 17.52 2.05
C LEU A 78 4.85 16.18 2.13
N SER A 79 5.66 16.00 3.19
CA SER A 79 6.35 14.73 3.41
C SER A 79 5.38 13.56 3.59
N LEU A 80 4.26 13.77 4.30
CA LEU A 80 3.24 12.75 4.47
C LEU A 80 2.48 12.45 3.17
N ASP A 81 2.38 13.41 2.26
CA ASP A 81 1.81 13.16 0.93
C ASP A 81 2.78 12.36 0.05
N GLU A 82 4.09 12.59 0.13
CA GLU A 82 5.11 11.73 -0.51
C GLU A 82 5.05 10.29 0.04
N ALA A 83 5.03 10.14 1.37
CA ALA A 83 4.90 8.83 2.01
C ALA A 83 3.62 8.11 1.60
N LYS A 84 2.50 8.85 1.43
CA LYS A 84 1.26 8.25 0.93
C LYS A 84 1.40 7.70 -0.49
N GLN A 85 2.06 8.44 -1.40
CA GLN A 85 2.28 7.95 -2.76
C GLN A 85 3.18 6.70 -2.76
N GLU A 86 4.16 6.67 -1.87
CA GLU A 86 5.01 5.49 -1.70
C GLU A 86 4.25 4.27 -1.17
N ILE A 87 3.35 4.46 -0.21
CA ILE A 87 2.48 3.39 0.31
C ILE A 87 1.57 2.83 -0.80
N ILE A 88 1.03 3.69 -1.66
CA ILE A 88 0.22 3.24 -2.81
C ILE A 88 1.09 2.39 -3.76
N HIS A 89 2.32 2.83 -4.05
CA HIS A 89 3.26 2.05 -4.86
C HIS A 89 3.66 0.72 -4.20
N PHE A 90 3.82 0.70 -2.88
CA PHE A 90 4.06 -0.52 -2.12
C PHE A 90 2.88 -1.49 -2.26
N ALA A 91 1.64 -1.02 -2.11
CA ALA A 91 0.45 -1.82 -2.35
C ALA A 91 0.37 -2.41 -3.78
N GLU A 92 0.76 -1.63 -4.80
CA GLU A 92 0.84 -2.11 -6.18
C GLU A 92 1.90 -3.21 -6.37
N ILE A 93 2.99 -3.19 -5.60
CA ILE A 93 4.00 -4.24 -5.61
C ILE A 93 3.43 -5.52 -5.00
N CYS A 94 2.79 -5.44 -3.83
CA CYS A 94 2.18 -6.61 -3.17
C CYS A 94 1.12 -7.27 -4.06
N CYS A 95 0.30 -6.49 -4.77
CA CYS A 95 -0.68 -7.03 -5.72
C CYS A 95 -0.06 -7.89 -6.83
N ARG A 96 1.17 -7.58 -7.28
CA ARG A 96 1.86 -8.39 -8.31
C ARG A 96 2.30 -9.75 -7.79
N GLU A 97 2.47 -9.88 -6.47
CA GLU A 97 2.91 -11.12 -5.84
C GLU A 97 1.87 -12.25 -6.01
N VAL A 98 0.58 -11.91 -6.06
CA VAL A 98 -0.52 -12.86 -6.28
C VAL A 98 -0.29 -13.72 -7.53
N GLY A 99 0.33 -13.16 -8.58
CA GLY A 99 0.69 -13.93 -9.78
C GLY A 99 1.74 -15.02 -9.53
N PHE A 100 2.70 -14.77 -8.63
CA PHE A 100 3.67 -15.78 -8.22
C PHE A 100 3.03 -16.81 -7.28
N ILE A 101 2.16 -16.39 -6.38
CA ILE A 101 1.39 -17.30 -5.52
C ILE A 101 0.56 -18.26 -6.38
N ARG A 102 -0.15 -17.75 -7.39
CA ARG A 102 -0.92 -18.54 -8.36
C ARG A 102 -0.06 -19.57 -9.09
N SER A 103 1.16 -19.17 -9.46
CA SER A 103 2.13 -20.07 -10.08
C SER A 103 2.64 -21.13 -9.10
N ALA A 104 2.86 -20.78 -7.84
CA ALA A 104 3.36 -21.67 -6.80
C ALA A 104 2.33 -22.75 -6.45
N VAL A 105 1.06 -22.38 -6.24
CA VAL A 105 -0.01 -23.35 -5.92
C VAL A 105 -0.33 -24.30 -7.08
N SER A 106 0.00 -23.91 -8.30
CA SER A 106 -0.17 -24.73 -9.50
C SER A 106 1.02 -25.64 -9.80
N ALA A 107 2.13 -25.51 -9.05
CA ALA A 107 3.33 -26.30 -9.28
C ALA A 107 3.10 -27.78 -8.96
N LYS A 108 3.45 -28.67 -9.89
CA LYS A 108 3.30 -30.12 -9.72
C LYS A 108 4.61 -30.83 -9.40
N THR A 109 5.74 -30.15 -9.58
CA THR A 109 7.08 -30.69 -9.31
C THR A 109 7.95 -29.69 -8.56
N GLN A 110 8.99 -30.19 -7.89
CA GLN A 110 9.95 -29.34 -7.19
C GLN A 110 10.65 -28.36 -8.14
N SER A 111 10.93 -28.80 -9.38
CA SER A 111 11.54 -27.96 -10.41
C SER A 111 10.63 -26.83 -10.87
N ASP A 112 9.31 -27.06 -10.95
CA ASP A 112 8.35 -26.02 -11.31
C ASP A 112 8.27 -24.96 -10.21
N LEU A 113 8.30 -25.41 -8.94
CA LEU A 113 8.20 -24.54 -7.78
C LEU A 113 9.47 -23.70 -7.55
N GLU A 114 10.65 -24.25 -7.77
CA GLU A 114 11.93 -23.63 -7.39
C GLU A 114 12.06 -22.19 -7.91
N SER A 115 11.84 -21.98 -9.21
CA SER A 115 11.94 -20.65 -9.83
C SER A 115 10.89 -19.64 -9.34
N VAL A 116 9.73 -20.13 -8.89
CA VAL A 116 8.64 -19.28 -8.36
C VAL A 116 8.89 -18.97 -6.88
N ASN A 117 9.36 -19.96 -6.12
CA ASN A 117 9.68 -19.81 -4.71
C ASN A 117 10.83 -18.83 -4.49
N GLU A 118 11.85 -18.83 -5.36
CA GLU A 118 12.89 -17.80 -5.36
C GLU A 118 12.32 -16.38 -5.55
N LYS A 119 11.27 -16.24 -6.36
CA LYS A 119 10.59 -14.94 -6.53
C LYS A 119 9.79 -14.53 -5.30
N LEU A 120 9.07 -15.47 -4.67
CA LEU A 120 8.33 -15.19 -3.43
C LEU A 120 9.28 -14.74 -2.30
N VAL A 121 10.40 -15.46 -2.10
CA VAL A 121 11.44 -15.06 -1.13
C VAL A 121 12.04 -13.70 -1.48
N LYS A 122 12.28 -13.42 -2.76
CA LYS A 122 12.77 -12.11 -3.20
C LYS A 122 11.74 -11.00 -2.91
N TYR A 123 10.45 -11.28 -3.08
CA TYR A 123 9.37 -10.34 -2.83
C TYR A 123 9.26 -9.99 -1.34
N GLU A 124 9.27 -10.98 -0.44
CA GLU A 124 9.31 -10.75 1.01
C GLU A 124 10.50 -9.85 1.40
N SER A 125 11.70 -10.13 0.89
CA SER A 125 12.87 -9.28 1.18
C SER A 125 12.73 -7.86 0.62
N ILE A 126 11.99 -7.68 -0.48
CA ILE A 126 11.68 -6.37 -1.02
C ILE A 126 10.64 -5.65 -0.15
N THR A 127 9.59 -6.34 0.28
CA THR A 127 8.53 -5.74 1.10
C THR A 127 9.05 -5.30 2.46
N ASP A 128 9.87 -6.12 3.13
CA ASP A 128 10.58 -5.78 4.39
C ASP A 128 11.44 -4.52 4.21
N LYS A 129 12.22 -4.47 3.12
CA LYS A 129 13.06 -3.30 2.82
C LYS A 129 12.24 -2.03 2.60
N ILE A 130 11.14 -2.11 1.84
CA ILE A 130 10.26 -0.96 1.57
C ILE A 130 9.61 -0.49 2.87
N GLU A 131 9.11 -1.42 3.70
CA GLU A 131 8.55 -1.11 5.01
C GLU A 131 9.56 -0.35 5.87
N TYR A 132 10.79 -0.87 5.99
CA TYR A 132 11.86 -0.22 6.75
C TYR A 132 12.19 1.18 6.24
N GLU A 133 12.28 1.36 4.93
CA GLU A 133 12.60 2.66 4.32
C GLU A 133 11.48 3.69 4.55
N ILE A 134 10.20 3.29 4.39
CA ILE A 134 9.06 4.17 4.70
C ILE A 134 8.99 4.47 6.19
N ALA A 135 9.15 3.46 7.06
CA ALA A 135 9.15 3.62 8.51
C ALA A 135 10.23 4.58 8.99
N SER A 136 11.43 4.49 8.41
CA SER A 136 12.54 5.39 8.68
C SER A 136 12.21 6.83 8.25
N TYR A 137 11.64 7.00 7.06
CA TYR A 137 11.20 8.31 6.57
C TYR A 137 10.13 8.93 7.48
N LEU A 138 9.09 8.18 7.86
CA LEU A 138 8.05 8.64 8.79
C LEU A 138 8.63 9.02 10.16
N THR A 139 9.64 8.29 10.63
CA THR A 139 10.36 8.60 11.88
C THR A 139 11.04 9.97 11.78
N GLU A 140 11.73 10.25 10.67
CA GLU A 140 12.36 11.56 10.47
C GLU A 140 11.34 12.69 10.35
N VAL A 141 10.20 12.47 9.66
CA VAL A 141 9.10 13.44 9.60
C VAL A 141 8.55 13.75 11.00
N SER A 142 8.43 12.73 11.86
CA SER A 142 7.88 12.87 13.21
C SER A 142 8.75 13.71 14.17
N LYS A 143 10.04 13.91 13.85
CA LYS A 143 10.96 14.74 14.67
C LYS A 143 10.75 16.24 14.48
N GLY A 144 10.07 16.65 13.41
CA GLY A 144 9.73 18.05 13.15
C GLY A 144 8.52 18.52 13.96
N ASP A 145 8.12 19.78 13.75
CA ASP A 145 6.87 20.31 14.29
C ASP A 145 5.68 19.69 13.55
N ILE A 146 5.05 18.69 14.16
CA ILE A 146 3.89 17.98 13.62
C ILE A 146 2.59 18.39 14.33
N SER A 147 1.50 18.49 13.57
CA SER A 147 0.17 18.70 14.16
C SER A 147 -0.39 17.38 14.73
N ALA A 148 -1.42 17.46 15.58
CA ALA A 148 -2.12 16.27 16.06
C ALA A 148 -2.69 15.42 14.90
N VAL A 149 -3.16 16.07 13.83
CA VAL A 149 -3.67 15.40 12.62
C VAL A 149 -2.54 14.67 11.91
N SER A 150 -1.38 15.30 11.77
CA SER A 150 -0.18 14.70 11.16
C SER A 150 0.31 13.49 11.95
N ALA A 151 0.29 13.56 13.28
CA ALA A 151 0.67 12.45 14.16
C ALA A 151 -0.26 11.23 13.99
N LEU A 152 -1.57 11.45 13.87
CA LEU A 152 -2.54 10.38 13.56
C LEU A 152 -2.30 9.77 12.17
N ARG A 153 -2.00 10.60 11.17
CA ARG A 153 -1.61 10.12 9.82
C ARG A 153 -0.39 9.21 9.88
N ILE A 154 0.66 9.63 10.60
CA ILE A 154 1.89 8.83 10.76
C ILE A 154 1.57 7.47 11.41
N LYS A 155 0.78 7.45 12.49
CA LYS A 155 0.37 6.20 13.15
C LYS A 155 -0.40 5.27 12.22
N SER A 156 -1.33 5.80 11.43
CA SER A 156 -2.08 5.04 10.43
C SER A 156 -1.14 4.48 9.35
N MET A 157 -0.19 5.29 8.85
CA MET A 157 0.80 4.86 7.87
C MET A 157 1.69 3.73 8.38
N TYR A 158 2.13 3.76 9.65
CA TYR A 158 2.88 2.65 10.25
C TYR A 158 2.10 1.34 10.27
N ARG A 159 0.80 1.39 10.57
CA ARG A 159 -0.03 0.18 10.51
C ARG A 159 -0.13 -0.33 9.08
N VAL A 160 -0.44 0.56 8.14
CA VAL A 160 -0.60 0.19 6.73
C VAL A 160 0.66 -0.47 6.15
N ILE A 161 1.86 0.08 6.41
CA ILE A 161 3.09 -0.54 5.88
C ILE A 161 3.37 -1.91 6.51
N GLY A 162 3.04 -2.11 7.79
CA GLY A 162 3.17 -3.42 8.44
C GLY A 162 2.20 -4.45 7.89
N GLU A 163 0.93 -4.08 7.64
CA GLU A 163 -0.02 -4.98 6.98
C GLU A 163 0.41 -5.32 5.54
N LEU A 164 1.02 -4.36 4.81
CA LEU A 164 1.57 -4.60 3.47
C LEU A 164 2.79 -5.54 3.47
N GLU A 165 3.65 -5.45 4.48
CA GLU A 165 4.74 -6.39 4.70
C GLU A 165 4.21 -7.79 5.03
N SER A 166 3.18 -7.87 5.88
CA SER A 166 2.57 -9.13 6.28
C SER A 166 1.92 -9.89 5.10
N ILE A 167 1.50 -9.17 4.05
CA ILE A 167 1.07 -9.77 2.77
C ILE A 167 2.25 -10.48 2.07
N GLY A 168 3.43 -9.85 2.02
CA GLY A 168 4.65 -10.44 1.47
C GLY A 168 5.09 -11.70 2.21
N ASP A 169 5.03 -11.64 3.54
CA ASP A 169 5.28 -12.77 4.43
C ASP A 169 4.36 -13.96 4.14
N SER A 170 3.07 -13.70 3.91
CA SER A 170 2.10 -14.74 3.53
C SER A 170 2.43 -15.37 2.18
N GLY A 171 2.92 -14.60 1.20
CA GLY A 171 3.37 -15.12 -0.08
C GLY A 171 4.54 -16.10 0.04
N GLU A 172 5.57 -15.74 0.80
CA GLU A 172 6.71 -16.62 1.08
C GLU A 172 6.29 -17.84 1.92
N ALA A 173 5.37 -17.67 2.87
CA ALA A 173 4.82 -18.77 3.66
C ALA A 173 4.11 -19.82 2.78
N ILE A 174 3.32 -19.39 1.80
CA ILE A 174 2.68 -20.27 0.81
C ILE A 174 3.74 -21.03 0.00
N GLY A 175 4.81 -20.36 -0.44
CA GLY A 175 5.94 -21.01 -1.12
C GLY A 175 6.55 -22.14 -0.29
N ARG A 176 6.80 -21.90 1.01
CA ARG A 176 7.28 -22.93 1.94
C ARG A 176 6.28 -24.06 2.14
N MET A 177 4.99 -23.76 2.25
CA MET A 177 3.94 -24.77 2.40
C MET A 177 3.87 -25.67 1.16
N MET A 178 3.93 -25.09 -0.05
CA MET A 178 4.00 -25.84 -1.31
C MET A 178 5.24 -26.74 -1.38
N LYS A 179 6.40 -26.22 -0.99
CA LYS A 179 7.64 -27.01 -0.94
C LYS A 179 7.50 -28.22 0.00
N ARG A 180 6.96 -28.01 1.20
CA ARG A 180 6.72 -29.10 2.16
C ARG A 180 5.76 -30.15 1.62
N ALA A 181 4.71 -29.75 0.89
CA ALA A 181 3.78 -30.70 0.27
C ALA A 181 4.49 -31.59 -0.77
N LEU A 182 5.31 -30.99 -1.63
CA LEU A 182 6.08 -31.70 -2.66
C LEU A 182 7.16 -32.62 -2.05
N ASP A 183 7.84 -32.17 -0.99
CA ASP A 183 8.82 -32.99 -0.25
C ASP A 183 8.17 -34.27 0.34
N HIS A 184 6.86 -34.22 0.65
CA HIS A 184 6.07 -35.37 1.09
C HIS A 184 5.42 -36.15 -0.07
N GLY A 185 5.77 -35.84 -1.31
CA GLY A 185 5.20 -36.45 -2.51
C GLY A 185 3.71 -36.16 -2.69
N LYS A 186 3.22 -35.02 -2.19
CA LYS A 186 1.83 -34.59 -2.31
C LYS A 186 1.72 -33.51 -3.38
N THR A 187 0.72 -33.67 -4.22
CA THR A 187 0.34 -32.69 -5.25
C THR A 187 -1.16 -32.46 -5.16
N PHE A 188 -1.59 -31.25 -5.45
CA PHE A 188 -3.01 -30.93 -5.55
C PHE A 188 -3.57 -31.38 -6.90
N ASP A 189 -4.79 -31.93 -6.88
CA ASP A 189 -5.51 -32.24 -8.11
C ASP A 189 -6.05 -30.97 -8.78
N ASP A 190 -6.51 -31.10 -10.02
CA ASP A 190 -6.93 -29.94 -10.81
C ASP A 190 -8.16 -29.22 -10.20
N GLU A 191 -8.98 -29.92 -9.41
CA GLU A 191 -10.15 -29.34 -8.75
C GLU A 191 -9.73 -28.53 -7.51
N MET A 192 -8.79 -29.05 -6.71
CA MET A 192 -8.13 -28.30 -5.62
C MET A 192 -7.44 -27.05 -6.16
N ILE A 193 -6.66 -27.17 -7.23
CA ILE A 193 -5.96 -26.02 -7.84
C ILE A 193 -6.97 -24.98 -8.31
N LYS A 194 -8.06 -25.39 -8.98
CA LYS A 194 -9.11 -24.48 -9.43
C LYS A 194 -9.80 -23.73 -8.28
N ARG A 195 -9.91 -24.34 -7.10
CA ARG A 195 -10.47 -23.68 -5.91
C ARG A 195 -9.51 -22.69 -5.28
N LEU A 196 -8.21 -23.03 -5.24
CA LEU A 196 -7.18 -22.07 -4.83
C LEU A 196 -7.11 -20.88 -5.79
N ASP A 197 -7.21 -21.15 -7.10
CA ASP A 197 -7.30 -20.13 -8.14
C ASP A 197 -8.50 -19.20 -7.92
N ARG A 198 -9.66 -19.77 -7.52
CA ARG A 198 -10.83 -18.98 -7.15
C ARG A 198 -10.64 -18.15 -5.88
N MET A 199 -9.90 -18.62 -4.88
CA MET A 199 -9.54 -17.79 -3.71
C MET A 199 -8.66 -16.62 -4.13
N LEU A 200 -7.69 -16.87 -5.01
CA LEU A 200 -6.80 -15.82 -5.54
C LEU A 200 -7.58 -14.77 -6.34
N ASP A 201 -8.62 -15.15 -7.08
CA ASP A 201 -9.51 -14.19 -7.75
C ASP A 201 -10.26 -13.30 -6.75
N LEU A 202 -10.63 -13.82 -5.57
CA LEU A 202 -11.28 -13.03 -4.52
C LEU A 202 -10.26 -12.07 -3.87
N LEU A 203 -9.01 -12.52 -3.69
CA LEU A 203 -7.93 -11.65 -3.25
C LEU A 203 -7.66 -10.53 -4.25
N ASP A 204 -7.67 -10.80 -5.56
CA ASP A 204 -7.54 -9.76 -6.60
C ASP A 204 -8.62 -8.66 -6.46
N VAL A 205 -9.86 -9.06 -6.10
CA VAL A 205 -10.94 -8.11 -5.81
C VAL A 205 -10.67 -7.31 -4.53
N ALA A 206 -10.18 -7.96 -3.47
CA ALA A 206 -9.82 -7.30 -2.21
C ALA A 206 -8.67 -6.30 -2.40
N PHE A 207 -7.61 -6.67 -3.13
CA PHE A 207 -6.50 -5.78 -3.48
C PHE A 207 -6.98 -4.56 -4.25
N LYS A 208 -7.91 -4.74 -5.18
CA LYS A 208 -8.51 -3.62 -5.90
C LYS A 208 -9.25 -2.67 -4.97
N ALA A 209 -10.11 -3.21 -4.08
CA ALA A 209 -10.83 -2.41 -3.10
C ALA A 209 -9.88 -1.62 -2.18
N MET A 210 -8.84 -2.28 -1.68
CA MET A 210 -7.80 -1.65 -0.85
C MET A 210 -7.06 -0.54 -1.61
N THR A 211 -6.68 -0.78 -2.86
CA THR A 211 -5.96 0.21 -3.67
C THR A 211 -6.84 1.43 -3.99
N ASP A 212 -8.13 1.21 -4.28
CA ASP A 212 -9.11 2.26 -4.48
C ASP A 212 -9.28 3.10 -3.19
N ASN A 213 -9.32 2.45 -2.03
CA ASN A 213 -9.43 3.11 -0.72
C ASN A 213 -8.18 3.92 -0.37
N LEU A 214 -6.98 3.37 -0.59
CA LEU A 214 -5.70 4.07 -0.40
C LEU A 214 -5.57 5.30 -1.30
N SER A 215 -6.00 5.17 -2.55
CA SER A 215 -5.94 6.24 -3.56
C SER A 215 -6.95 7.35 -3.30
N SER A 216 -8.02 7.07 -2.55
CA SER A 216 -9.01 8.07 -2.17
C SER A 216 -8.36 9.22 -1.36
N PRO A 217 -8.64 10.49 -1.67
CA PRO A 217 -8.14 11.58 -0.84
C PRO A 217 -8.78 11.46 0.54
N ALA A 218 -7.98 11.64 1.60
CA ALA A 218 -8.36 11.23 2.95
C ALA A 218 -9.59 11.95 3.54
N LEU A 219 -10.08 13.03 2.91
CA LEU A 219 -11.31 13.73 3.27
C LEU A 219 -12.58 13.09 2.67
N PHE A 220 -12.44 12.08 1.81
CA PHE A 220 -13.54 11.52 1.02
C PHE A 220 -13.80 10.03 1.24
N LEU A 221 -12.92 9.30 1.95
CA LEU A 221 -13.19 7.92 2.31
C LEU A 221 -14.23 7.90 3.46
N LYS A 222 -15.50 7.67 3.11
CA LYS A 222 -16.62 7.68 4.06
C LYS A 222 -17.06 6.29 4.49
N ASP A 223 -16.79 5.30 3.67
CA ASP A 223 -17.00 3.90 3.98
C ASP A 223 -15.96 3.04 3.26
N ILE A 224 -15.81 1.80 3.71
CA ILE A 224 -14.94 0.77 3.14
C ILE A 224 -15.75 -0.51 2.82
N SER A 225 -17.05 -0.37 2.54
CA SER A 225 -17.98 -1.46 2.24
C SER A 225 -17.49 -2.34 1.08
N ASN A 226 -16.80 -1.74 0.11
CA ASN A 226 -16.13 -2.48 -0.96
C ASN A 226 -15.10 -3.50 -0.44
N ALA A 227 -14.34 -3.13 0.58
CA ALA A 227 -13.35 -3.99 1.22
C ALA A 227 -14.02 -4.97 2.19
N GLU A 228 -15.02 -4.54 2.96
CA GLU A 228 -15.81 -5.42 3.84
C GLU A 228 -16.54 -6.52 3.06
N ASP A 229 -17.15 -6.18 1.92
CA ASP A 229 -17.79 -7.13 1.02
C ASP A 229 -16.77 -8.11 0.43
N ALA A 230 -15.59 -7.62 0.03
CA ALA A 230 -14.53 -8.48 -0.50
C ALA A 230 -14.05 -9.49 0.56
N GLU A 231 -13.82 -9.02 1.78
CA GLU A 231 -13.40 -9.85 2.91
C GLU A 231 -14.46 -10.86 3.32
N TYR A 232 -15.73 -10.46 3.35
CA TYR A 232 -16.85 -11.37 3.58
C TYR A 232 -16.86 -12.51 2.54
N ASN A 233 -16.66 -12.20 1.26
CA ASN A 233 -16.63 -13.21 0.20
C ASN A 233 -15.43 -14.19 0.36
N ILE A 234 -14.26 -13.70 0.75
CA ILE A 234 -13.08 -14.54 1.04
C ILE A 234 -13.39 -15.49 2.20
N ASN A 235 -13.92 -14.94 3.29
CA ASN A 235 -14.26 -15.68 4.50
C ASN A 235 -15.30 -16.78 4.25
N GLU A 236 -16.37 -16.47 3.53
CA GLU A 236 -17.41 -17.43 3.18
C GLU A 236 -16.87 -18.53 2.27
N TYR A 237 -16.03 -18.17 1.30
CA TYR A 237 -15.45 -19.16 0.41
C TYR A 237 -14.49 -20.10 1.15
N ARG A 238 -13.62 -19.56 2.02
CA ARG A 238 -12.79 -20.36 2.94
C ARG A 238 -13.66 -21.32 3.78
N ASN A 239 -14.77 -20.83 4.36
CA ASN A 239 -15.68 -21.66 5.16
C ASN A 239 -16.24 -22.83 4.33
N SER A 240 -16.70 -22.56 3.11
CA SER A 240 -17.20 -23.60 2.20
C SER A 240 -16.14 -24.66 1.87
N LEU A 241 -14.89 -24.27 1.66
CA LEU A 241 -13.78 -25.19 1.38
C LEU A 241 -13.42 -26.05 2.60
N ARG A 242 -13.51 -25.47 3.81
CA ARG A 242 -13.31 -26.22 5.07
C ARG A 242 -14.41 -27.25 5.30
N GLU A 243 -15.67 -26.88 5.09
CA GLU A 243 -16.80 -27.80 5.18
C GLU A 243 -16.67 -28.95 4.18
N GLU A 244 -16.33 -28.63 2.93
CA GLU A 244 -16.14 -29.67 1.91
C GLU A 244 -14.98 -30.61 2.27
N HIS A 245 -13.87 -30.07 2.78
CA HIS A 245 -12.75 -30.85 3.25
C HIS A 245 -13.14 -31.84 4.36
N ILE A 246 -13.96 -31.42 5.34
CA ILE A 246 -14.48 -32.29 6.40
C ILE A 246 -15.28 -33.45 5.81
N VAL A 247 -16.21 -33.17 4.87
CA VAL A 247 -17.00 -34.20 4.20
C VAL A 247 -16.13 -35.16 3.39
N ASN A 248 -15.06 -34.65 2.76
CA ASN A 248 -14.16 -35.47 1.95
C ASN A 248 -13.26 -36.39 2.79
N ILE A 249 -12.92 -36.01 4.03
CA ILE A 249 -12.18 -36.88 4.96
C ILE A 249 -12.92 -38.20 5.23
N GLU A 250 -14.26 -38.18 5.21
CA GLU A 250 -15.08 -39.36 5.47
C GLU A 250 -15.21 -40.30 4.25
N LYS A 251 -14.76 -39.88 3.06
CA LYS A 251 -14.88 -40.65 1.82
C LYS A 251 -13.70 -41.62 1.63
N GLU A 252 -13.99 -42.83 1.18
CA GLU A 252 -12.95 -43.79 0.78
C GLU A 252 -12.12 -43.23 -0.39
N GLY A 253 -10.79 -43.36 -0.29
CA GLY A 253 -9.85 -42.90 -1.33
C GLY A 253 -9.35 -41.46 -1.18
N TYR A 254 -9.83 -40.69 -0.19
CA TYR A 254 -9.33 -39.35 0.08
C TYR A 254 -7.95 -39.38 0.76
N ASN A 255 -6.98 -38.64 0.20
CA ASN A 255 -5.66 -38.54 0.78
C ASN A 255 -5.63 -37.47 1.88
N TYR A 256 -5.85 -37.90 3.14
CA TYR A 256 -5.89 -37.01 4.30
C TYR A 256 -4.71 -36.02 4.36
N GLN A 257 -3.47 -36.50 4.15
CA GLN A 257 -2.28 -35.65 4.19
C GLN A 257 -2.28 -34.56 3.11
N THR A 258 -2.76 -34.87 1.89
CA THR A 258 -2.88 -33.86 0.82
C THR A 258 -3.91 -32.80 1.21
N GLY A 259 -5.01 -33.23 1.80
CA GLY A 259 -6.04 -32.35 2.32
C GLY A 259 -5.56 -31.39 3.40
N VAL A 260 -4.68 -31.84 4.30
CA VAL A 260 -4.10 -30.98 5.36
C VAL A 260 -3.29 -29.85 4.72
N PHE A 261 -2.36 -30.17 3.81
CA PHE A 261 -1.59 -29.14 3.10
C PHE A 261 -2.50 -28.19 2.32
N TYR A 262 -3.54 -28.71 1.67
CA TYR A 262 -4.51 -27.89 0.95
C TYR A 262 -5.21 -26.87 1.87
N ILE A 263 -5.68 -27.30 3.04
CA ILE A 263 -6.34 -26.40 4.00
C ILE A 263 -5.36 -25.40 4.63
N ASP A 264 -4.10 -25.78 4.84
CA ASP A 264 -3.08 -24.83 5.30
C ASP A 264 -2.91 -23.67 4.31
N ILE A 265 -2.87 -23.95 2.99
CA ILE A 265 -2.82 -22.92 1.95
C ILE A 265 -4.09 -22.06 1.95
N VAL A 266 -5.27 -22.68 2.02
CA VAL A 266 -6.56 -21.96 2.10
C VAL A 266 -6.57 -20.99 3.28
N GLN A 267 -6.03 -21.40 4.43
CA GLN A 267 -5.98 -20.56 5.62
C GLN A 267 -4.99 -19.41 5.48
N GLU A 268 -3.83 -19.62 4.86
CA GLU A 268 -2.86 -18.55 4.60
C GLU A 268 -3.38 -17.54 3.57
N LEU A 269 -4.12 -17.99 2.54
CA LEU A 269 -4.77 -17.10 1.58
C LEU A 269 -5.86 -16.24 2.21
N GLU A 270 -6.63 -16.77 3.16
CA GLU A 270 -7.62 -15.97 3.88
C GLU A 270 -6.96 -14.98 4.85
N LYS A 271 -5.91 -15.40 5.56
CA LYS A 271 -5.11 -14.49 6.39
C LYS A 271 -4.53 -13.32 5.57
N MET A 272 -4.18 -13.53 4.31
CA MET A 272 -3.83 -12.45 3.40
C MET A 272 -5.00 -11.48 3.15
N GLY A 273 -6.23 -12.00 3.07
CA GLY A 273 -7.46 -11.19 3.04
C GLY A 273 -7.61 -10.30 4.28
N ASP A 274 -7.40 -10.86 5.48
CA ASP A 274 -7.41 -10.12 6.74
C ASP A 274 -6.45 -8.91 6.71
N PHE A 275 -5.22 -9.11 6.24
CA PHE A 275 -4.25 -8.02 6.12
C PHE A 275 -4.72 -6.92 5.14
N ILE A 276 -5.34 -7.32 4.02
CA ILE A 276 -5.85 -6.38 3.01
C ILE A 276 -7.00 -5.51 3.57
N ILE A 277 -7.93 -6.08 4.34
CA ILE A 277 -9.02 -5.30 4.95
C ILE A 277 -8.50 -4.39 6.07
N ASN A 278 -7.53 -4.84 6.87
CA ASN A 278 -6.92 -4.05 7.95
C ASN A 278 -6.30 -2.73 7.42
N ILE A 279 -5.75 -2.75 6.21
CA ILE A 279 -5.25 -1.55 5.52
C ILE A 279 -6.39 -0.55 5.30
N SER A 280 -7.53 -1.00 4.78
CA SER A 280 -8.68 -0.13 4.55
C SER A 280 -9.26 0.41 5.86
N GLN A 281 -9.35 -0.42 6.91
CA GLN A 281 -9.81 -0.02 8.25
C GLN A 281 -8.89 1.03 8.88
N SER A 282 -7.58 0.87 8.71
CA SER A 282 -6.57 1.83 9.20
C SER A 282 -6.72 3.23 8.60
N LEU A 283 -7.34 3.35 7.42
CA LEU A 283 -7.65 4.63 6.79
C LEU A 283 -8.92 5.27 7.36
N LEU A 284 -9.90 4.47 7.79
CA LEU A 284 -11.18 4.95 8.30
C LEU A 284 -11.09 5.43 9.76
N GLU A 285 -10.23 4.84 10.59
CA GLU A 285 -9.95 5.31 11.96
C GLU A 285 -9.47 6.79 12.04
N LYS A 286 -9.17 7.42 10.90
CA LYS A 286 -8.88 8.85 10.79
C LYS A 286 -10.11 9.76 10.95
N ASN A 287 -11.32 9.23 10.75
CA ASN A 287 -12.54 10.03 10.60
C ASN A 287 -13.44 10.09 11.85
N ASP A 288 -13.09 9.36 12.92
CA ASP A 288 -13.76 9.42 14.23
C ASP A 288 -12.95 10.25 15.24
#